data_AF-Q9KIT6-F1
#
_entry.id   AF-Q9KIT6-F1
#
_cell.length_a   1.000
_cell.length_b   1.000
_cell.length_c   1.000
_cell.angle_alpha   90.00
_cell.angle_beta   90.00
_cell.angle_gamma   90.00
#
_symmetry.space_group_name_H-M   'P 1'
#
loop_
_entity.id
_entity.type
_entity.pdbx_description
1 polymer ?
#
loop_
_entity_poly.entity_id
_entity_poly.type
_entity_poly.pdbx_seq_one_letter_code
_entity_poly.pdbx_strand_id
1 'polypeptide(L)'
;NKNIKLATYASRCIENEILMYLRKNNKKKTEVSFDEPLNVDLDGNELLLSDILGTENDEIYKLIEEEIDKDLLVMALDRLSDREKQIMELRFGLASKGNERTQKEVA
;
A
#
# COMPACT_ATOMS: atom_id res chain seq x y z
N ASN A 1 -39.44 -44.37 -14.09
CA ASN A 1 -39.28 -43.69 -12.78
C ASN A 1 -37.83 -43.53 -12.28
N LYS A 2 -36.78 -43.73 -13.10
CA LYS A 2 -35.37 -43.47 -12.70
C LYS A 2 -34.84 -42.10 -13.17
N ASN A 3 -35.35 -41.57 -14.29
CA ASN A 3 -34.86 -40.31 -14.87
C ASN A 3 -35.25 -39.05 -14.06
N ILE A 4 -36.34 -39.10 -13.30
CA ILE A 4 -36.81 -37.98 -12.47
C ILE A 4 -35.82 -37.72 -11.32
N LYS A 5 -35.29 -38.77 -10.69
CA LYS A 5 -34.39 -38.64 -9.53
C LYS A 5 -33.07 -37.96 -9.88
N LEU A 6 -32.50 -38.28 -11.05
CA LEU A 6 -31.26 -37.66 -11.51
C LEU A 6 -31.48 -36.18 -11.84
N ALA A 7 -32.58 -35.85 -12.54
CA ALA A 7 -32.93 -34.46 -12.83
C ALA A 7 -33.13 -33.64 -11.54
N THR A 8 -33.88 -34.16 -10.56
CA THR A 8 -34.08 -33.49 -9.27
C THR A 8 -32.77 -33.32 -8.49
N TYR A 9 -31.88 -34.31 -8.50
CA TYR A 9 -30.57 -34.21 -7.85
C TYR A 9 -29.70 -33.15 -8.53
N ALA A 10 -29.60 -33.18 -9.87
CA ALA A 10 -28.83 -32.22 -10.64
C ALA A 10 -29.35 -30.78 -10.44
N SER A 11 -30.67 -30.57 -10.45
CA SER A 11 -31.26 -29.26 -10.16
C SER A 11 -30.86 -28.72 -8.80
N ARG A 12 -30.88 -29.54 -7.74
CA ARG A 12 -30.44 -29.14 -6.40
C ARG A 12 -28.94 -28.82 -6.33
N CYS A 13 -28.11 -29.59 -7.03
CA CYS A 13 -26.68 -29.30 -7.13
C CYS A 13 -26.43 -27.95 -7.81
N ILE A 14 -27.11 -27.68 -8.94
CA ILE A 14 -26.99 -26.41 -9.67
C ILE A 14 -27.47 -25.23 -8.81
N GLU A 15 -28.62 -25.37 -8.15
CA GLU A 15 -29.15 -24.34 -7.25
C GLU A 15 -28.17 -24.03 -6.11
N ASN A 16 -27.57 -25.05 -5.51
CA ASN A 16 -26.59 -24.88 -4.44
C ASN A 16 -25.33 -24.16 -4.94
N GLU A 17 -24.81 -24.51 -6.13
CA GLU A 17 -23.64 -23.83 -6.70
C GLU A 17 -23.92 -22.35 -7.01
N ILE A 18 -25.09 -22.03 -7.58
CA ILE A 18 -25.50 -20.64 -7.81
C ILE A 18 -25.61 -19.90 -6.48
N LEU A 19 -26.23 -20.50 -5.46
CA LEU A 19 -26.36 -19.89 -4.14
C LEU A 19 -25.01 -19.66 -3.47
N MET A 20 -24.07 -20.60 -3.60
CA MET A 20 -22.71 -20.48 -3.09
C MET A 20 -21.95 -19.34 -3.80
N TYR A 21 -22.07 -19.25 -5.12
CA TYR A 21 -21.49 -18.15 -5.90
C TYR A 21 -22.03 -16.79 -5.44
N LEU A 22 -23.35 -16.65 -5.32
CA LEU A 22 -24.00 -15.40 -4.87
C LEU A 22 -23.59 -15.03 -3.43
N ARG A 23 -23.49 -16.00 -2.51
CA ARG A 23 -23.02 -15.76 -1.13
C ARG A 23 -21.58 -15.26 -1.09
N LYS A 24 -20.70 -15.84 -1.92
CA LYS A 24 -19.31 -15.40 -2.05
C LYS A 24 -19.23 -13.98 -2.63
N ASN A 25 -20.05 -13.68 -3.62
CA ASN A 25 -20.06 -12.38 -4.29
C ASN A 25 -20.77 -11.28 -3.47
N ASN A 26 -21.64 -11.65 -2.52
CA ASN A 26 -22.33 -10.68 -1.65
C ASN A 26 -21.35 -9.82 -0.82
N LYS A 27 -20.16 -10.34 -0.52
CA LYS A 27 -19.09 -9.59 0.15
C LYS A 27 -18.55 -8.42 -0.68
N LYS A 28 -18.72 -8.46 -2.00
CA LYS A 28 -18.25 -7.44 -2.95
C LYS A 28 -19.27 -6.35 -3.23
N LYS A 29 -20.47 -6.42 -2.63
CA LYS A 29 -21.53 -5.42 -2.90
C LYS A 29 -21.20 -3.99 -2.46
N THR A 30 -20.19 -3.83 -1.61
CA THR A 30 -19.69 -2.52 -1.18
C THR A 30 -18.51 -2.03 -2.02
N GLU A 31 -18.03 -2.84 -2.98
CA GLU A 31 -17.00 -2.41 -3.93
C GLU A 31 -17.65 -1.47 -4.96
N VAL A 32 -17.02 -0.33 -5.18
CA VAL A 32 -17.43 0.69 -6.15
C VAL A 32 -16.41 0.72 -7.28
N SER A 33 -16.86 0.85 -8.53
CA SER A 33 -15.93 0.96 -9.66
C SER A 33 -15.26 2.32 -9.67
N PHE A 34 -13.97 2.39 -9.99
CA PHE A 34 -13.30 3.67 -10.18
C PHE A 34 -13.79 4.43 -11.42
N ASP A 35 -14.33 3.70 -12.39
CA ASP A 35 -14.93 4.26 -13.61
C ASP A 35 -16.41 4.64 -13.44
N GLU A 36 -16.95 4.58 -12.21
CA GLU A 36 -18.33 4.99 -11.95
C GLU A 36 -18.41 6.51 -11.82
N PRO A 37 -19.37 7.17 -12.51
CA PRO A 37 -19.55 8.61 -12.43
C PRO A 37 -20.08 9.00 -11.05
N LEU A 38 -19.33 9.84 -10.34
CA LEU A 38 -19.71 10.46 -9.08
C LEU A 38 -20.74 11.57 -9.30
N ASN A 39 -20.54 12.40 -10.33
CA ASN A 39 -21.45 13.46 -10.74
C ASN A 39 -21.40 13.63 -12.26
N VAL A 40 -22.47 14.20 -12.82
CA VAL A 40 -22.56 14.58 -14.24
C VAL A 40 -22.99 16.04 -14.30
N ASP A 41 -22.27 16.85 -15.06
CA ASP A 41 -22.64 18.26 -15.27
C ASP A 41 -23.80 18.40 -16.28
N LEU A 42 -24.24 19.64 -16.53
CA LEU A 42 -25.34 19.91 -17.47
C LEU A 42 -24.96 19.64 -18.94
N ASP A 43 -23.67 19.58 -19.25
CA ASP A 43 -23.13 19.32 -20.59
C ASP A 43 -22.85 17.82 -20.81
N GLY A 44 -23.06 16.99 -19.78
CA GLY A 44 -22.87 15.54 -19.84
C GLY A 44 -21.45 15.07 -19.55
N ASN A 45 -20.57 15.93 -19.02
CA ASN A 45 -19.25 15.51 -18.60
C ASN A 45 -19.34 14.79 -17.25
N GLU A 46 -18.71 13.62 -17.18
CA GLU A 46 -18.70 12.78 -16.00
C GLU A 46 -17.48 13.11 -15.13
N LEU A 47 -17.72 13.33 -13.84
CA LEU A 47 -16.66 13.31 -12.81
C LEU A 47 -16.59 11.89 -12.26
N LEU A 48 -15.49 11.19 -12.50
CA LEU A 48 -15.31 9.81 -12.03
C LEU A 48 -14.77 9.77 -10.60
N LEU A 49 -14.95 8.63 -9.93
CA LEU A 49 -14.33 8.41 -8.63
C LEU A 49 -12.79 8.45 -8.72
N SER A 50 -12.21 7.94 -9.81
CA SER A 50 -10.76 7.99 -10.08
C SER A 50 -10.19 9.40 -10.10
N ASP A 51 -10.97 10.39 -10.53
CA ASP A 51 -10.51 11.79 -10.69
C ASP A 51 -10.22 12.47 -9.35
N ILE A 52 -10.80 11.97 -8.25
CA ILE A 52 -10.66 12.56 -6.91
C ILE A 52 -9.75 11.75 -5.99
N LEU A 53 -9.25 10.61 -6.45
CA LEU A 53 -8.30 9.79 -5.69
C LEU A 53 -6.91 10.43 -5.75
N GLY A 54 -6.59 11.23 -4.73
CA GLY A 54 -5.25 11.79 -4.54
C GLY A 54 -4.35 10.89 -3.70
N THR A 55 -3.08 11.27 -3.59
CA THR A 55 -2.15 10.73 -2.60
C THR A 55 -2.29 11.45 -1.26
N GLU A 56 -1.62 10.96 -0.22
CA GLU A 56 -1.63 11.63 1.09
C GLU A 56 -1.08 13.05 0.97
N ASN A 57 -1.72 14.01 1.65
CA ASN A 57 -1.35 15.43 1.57
C ASN A 57 0.11 15.71 1.97
N ASP A 58 0.72 14.82 2.76
CA ASP A 58 2.06 14.97 3.31
C ASP A 58 3.15 14.19 2.53
N GLU A 59 2.80 13.49 1.44
CA GLU A 59 3.75 12.66 0.68
C GLU A 59 4.96 13.47 0.18
N ILE A 60 4.71 14.65 -0.40
CA ILE A 60 5.77 15.54 -0.89
C ILE A 60 6.56 16.13 0.28
N TYR A 61 5.87 16.53 1.35
CA TYR A 61 6.50 17.13 2.52
C TYR A 61 7.46 16.16 3.21
N LYS A 62 7.07 14.89 3.36
CA LYS A 62 7.90 13.83 3.93
C LYS A 62 9.21 13.66 3.15
N LEU A 63 9.15 13.63 1.81
CA LEU A 63 10.35 13.49 0.99
C LEU A 63 11.33 14.66 1.17
N ILE A 64 10.81 15.88 1.23
CA ILE A 64 11.62 17.08 1.45
C ILE A 64 12.20 17.09 2.86
N GLU A 65 11.39 16.74 3.86
CA GLU A 65 11.83 16.65 5.27
C GLU A 65 12.95 15.62 5.43
N GLU A 66 12.82 14.44 4.81
CA GLU A 66 13.87 13.41 4.81
C GLU A 66 15.19 13.89 4.15
N GLU A 67 15.11 14.71 3.11
CA GLU A 67 16.30 15.29 2.46
C GLU A 67 16.98 16.31 3.37
N ILE A 68 16.19 17.20 3.98
CA ILE A 68 16.69 18.18 4.96
C ILE A 68 17.31 17.49 6.17
N ASP A 69 16.68 16.43 6.69
CA ASP A 69 17.20 15.67 7.83
C ASP A 69 18.54 14.99 7.50
N LYS A 70 18.71 14.48 6.27
CA LYS A 70 19.99 13.92 5.81
C LYS A 70 21.07 15.00 5.76
N ASP A 71 20.76 16.18 5.22
CA ASP A 71 21.71 17.29 5.17
C ASP A 71 22.11 17.75 6.58
N LEU A 72 21.15 17.89 7.49
CA LEU A 72 21.39 18.24 8.88
C LEU A 72 22.26 17.18 9.58
N LEU A 73 22.01 15.90 9.32
CA LEU A 73 22.82 14.81 9.85
C LEU A 73 24.26 14.89 9.36
N VAL A 74 24.49 15.12 8.06
CA VAL A 74 25.84 15.28 7.49
C VAL A 74 26.55 16.48 8.13
N MET A 75 25.87 17.62 8.24
CA MET A 75 26.43 18.80 8.90
C MET A 75 26.76 18.56 10.38
N ALA A 76 25.98 17.74 11.09
CA ALA A 76 26.24 17.37 12.47
C ALA A 76 27.45 16.42 12.59
N LEU A 77 27.58 15.45 11.69
CA LEU A 77 28.71 14.52 11.64
C LEU A 77 30.03 15.25 11.36
N ASP A 78 30.01 16.30 10.55
CA ASP A 78 31.21 17.10 10.25
C ASP A 78 31.74 17.92 11.45
N ARG A 79 30.96 18.05 12.52
CA ARG A 79 31.40 18.69 13.77
C ARG A 79 32.08 17.73 14.74
N LEU A 80 32.02 16.42 14.47
CA LEU A 80 32.63 15.40 15.30
C LEU A 80 34.13 15.25 14.99
N SER A 81 34.90 14.75 15.96
CA SER A 81 36.27 14.31 15.67
C SER A 81 36.28 13.12 14.73
N ASP A 82 37.39 12.88 14.02
CA ASP A 82 37.53 11.77 13.07
C ASP A 82 37.15 10.41 13.71
N ARG A 83 37.52 10.20 14.98
CA ARG A 83 37.19 8.97 15.71
C ARG A 83 35.71 8.87 16.05
N GLU A 84 35.08 9.96 16.48
CA GLU A 84 33.64 9.98 16.79
C GLU A 84 32.80 9.81 15.51
N LYS A 85 33.20 10.46 14.42
CA LYS A 85 32.57 10.32 13.10
C LYS A 85 32.64 8.87 12.62
N GLN A 86 33.82 8.24 12.72
CA GLN A 86 33.99 6.82 12.38
C GLN A 86 33.11 5.89 13.24
N ILE A 87 32.97 6.16 14.54
CA ILE A 87 32.10 5.38 15.42
C ILE A 87 30.63 5.54 15.00
N MET A 88 30.18 6.76 14.67
CA MET A 88 28.81 7.00 14.20
C MET A 88 28.51 6.31 12.87
N GLU A 89 29.42 6.44 11.89
CA GLU A 89 29.28 5.80 10.58
C GLU A 89 29.19 4.28 10.68
N LEU A 90 30.04 3.65 11.51
CA LEU A 90 30.01 2.20 11.72
C LEU A 90 28.77 1.76 12.50
N ARG A 91 28.36 2.51 13.53
CA ARG A 91 27.24 2.10 14.39
C ARG A 91 25.91 2.14 13.66
N PHE A 92 25.70 3.14 12.82
CA PHE A 92 24.42 3.38 12.14
C PHE A 92 24.46 3.08 10.63
N GLY A 93 25.58 2.57 10.11
CA GLY A 93 25.70 2.23 8.69
C GLY A 93 25.57 3.44 7.76
N LEU A 94 25.99 4.63 8.21
CA LEU A 94 25.80 5.89 7.48
C LEU A 94 26.67 6.00 6.22
N ALA A 95 27.68 5.13 6.09
CA ALA A 95 28.48 5.02 4.89
C ALA A 95 27.72 4.28 3.78
N SER A 96 27.93 4.69 2.53
CA SER A 96 27.23 4.20 1.32
C SER A 96 27.29 2.67 1.08
N LYS A 97 28.09 1.91 1.82
CA LYS A 97 28.16 0.44 1.82
C LYS A 97 28.38 -0.17 3.22
N GLY A 98 28.17 0.60 4.29
CA GLY A 98 28.48 0.15 5.65
C GLY A 98 27.31 -0.60 6.27
N ASN A 99 27.53 -1.84 6.73
CA ASN A 99 26.59 -2.49 7.64
C ASN A 99 26.72 -1.87 9.04
N GLU A 100 25.59 -1.72 9.72
CA GLU A 100 25.54 -1.33 11.13
C GLU A 100 26.34 -2.30 12.01
N ARG A 101 27.06 -1.74 12.97
CA ARG A 101 27.86 -2.47 13.96
C ARG A 101 27.37 -2.17 15.37
N THR A 102 27.36 -3.20 16.20
CA THR A 102 26.98 -3.07 17.60
C THR A 102 28.02 -2.26 18.39
N GLN A 103 27.64 -1.74 19.56
CA GLN A 103 28.54 -0.96 20.41
C GLN A 103 29.84 -1.69 20.79
N LYS A 104 29.82 -3.03 20.86
CA LYS A 104 31.01 -3.85 21.12
C LYS A 104 31.96 -3.93 19.91
N GLU A 105 31.45 -3.79 18.71
CA GLU A 105 32.18 -3.94 17.45
C GLU A 105 32.80 -2.62 16.95
N VAL A 106 32.39 -1.49 17.53
CA VAL A 106 32.91 -0.14 17.24
C VAL A 106 33.83 0.43 18.33
N ALA A 107 33.93 -0.23 19.49
CA ALA A 107 34.75 0.20 20.63
C ALA A 107 36.25 -0.01 20.40
#